data_AF-A0A221P125-F1
#
_entry.id   AF-A0A221P125-F1
#
_cell.length_a   1.000
_cell.length_b   1.000
_cell.length_c   1.000
_cell.angle_alpha   90.00
_cell.angle_beta   90.00
_cell.angle_gamma   90.00
#
_symmetry.space_group_name_H-M   'P 1'
#
loop_
_entity.id
_entity.type
_entity.pdbx_description
1 polymer ?
#
loop_
_entity_poly.entity_id
_entity_poly.type
_entity_poly.pdbx_seq_one_letter_code
_entity_poly.pdbx_strand_id
1 'polypeptide(L)'
;MMQRFYLFGYRGSELPEVEAALSGVLGGDFRHRNSSYKGGDYLLFSSAEVQEVTVERNWIDDEGYLAEPDFPEWQVLVYVTNPDNRTLAALQDVAILSQLRLTELD
;
A
#
# COMPACT_ATOMS: atom_id res chain seq x y z
N MET A 1 -20.34 -3.05 9.48
CA MET A 1 -19.17 -3.74 10.09
C MET A 1 -18.04 -2.81 9.77
N MET A 2 -17.42 -2.25 10.81
CA MET A 2 -16.49 -1.13 10.63
C MET A 2 -15.30 -1.55 9.78
N GLN A 3 -15.10 -0.87 8.65
CA GLN A 3 -13.97 -1.09 7.75
C GLN A 3 -12.80 -0.21 8.17
N ARG A 4 -11.60 -0.80 8.20
CA ARG A 4 -10.35 -0.13 8.55
C ARG A 4 -9.45 -0.04 7.31
N PHE A 5 -9.02 1.16 6.99
CA PHE A 5 -8.09 1.46 5.90
C PHE A 5 -6.82 2.03 6.48
N TYR A 6 -5.69 1.36 6.21
CA TYR A 6 -4.37 1.81 6.60
C TYR A 6 -3.61 2.26 5.36
N LEU A 7 -2.92 3.38 5.48
CA LEU A 7 -1.97 3.86 4.48
C LEU A 7 -0.57 3.78 5.07
N PHE A 8 0.33 3.10 4.37
CA PHE A 8 1.76 3.14 4.65
C PHE A 8 2.51 3.80 3.50
N GLY A 9 3.66 4.39 3.79
CA GLY A 9 4.53 5.01 2.82
C GLY A 9 5.92 4.38 2.82
N TYR A 10 6.53 4.35 1.64
CA TYR A 10 7.95 4.11 1.42
C TYR A 10 8.56 5.32 0.69
N ARG A 11 9.76 5.75 1.14
CA ARG A 11 10.46 6.91 0.55
C ARG A 11 11.26 6.57 -0.71
N GLY A 12 11.58 5.30 -0.97
CA GLY A 12 12.22 4.90 -2.22
C GLY A 12 11.21 4.77 -3.36
N SER A 13 11.70 4.73 -4.60
CA SER A 13 10.87 4.83 -5.82
C SER A 13 10.45 3.48 -6.42
N GLU A 14 10.99 2.38 -5.91
CA GLU A 14 10.92 1.08 -6.58
C GLU A 14 9.85 0.19 -5.97
N LEU A 15 8.79 -0.08 -6.75
CA LEU A 15 7.75 -1.06 -6.38
C LEU A 15 8.34 -2.45 -6.03
N PRO A 16 9.35 -2.98 -6.74
CA PRO A 16 9.93 -4.29 -6.41
C PRO A 16 10.56 -4.37 -5.01
N GLU A 17 11.06 -3.25 -4.46
CA GLU A 17 11.62 -3.24 -3.09
C GLU A 17 10.52 -3.42 -2.04
N VAL A 18 9.38 -2.77 -2.26
CA VAL A 18 8.19 -2.91 -1.41
C VAL A 18 7.56 -4.29 -1.58
N GLU A 19 7.49 -4.80 -2.81
CA GLU A 19 7.01 -6.16 -3.10
C GLU A 19 7.82 -7.21 -2.35
N ALA A 20 9.15 -7.14 -2.41
CA ALA A 20 10.03 -8.10 -1.75
C ALA A 20 9.85 -8.06 -0.22
N ALA A 21 9.74 -6.87 0.37
CA ALA A 21 9.51 -6.71 1.80
C ALA A 21 8.13 -7.25 2.22
N LEU A 22 7.08 -6.96 1.46
CA LEU A 22 5.72 -7.38 1.77
C LEU A 22 5.47 -8.86 1.52
N SER A 23 6.03 -9.44 0.45
CA SER A 23 5.83 -10.86 0.13
C SER A 23 6.39 -11.77 1.22
N GLY A 24 7.52 -11.38 1.83
CA GLY A 24 8.09 -12.10 2.98
C GLY A 24 7.22 -12.06 4.24
N VAL A 25 6.43 -11.00 4.41
CA VAL A 25 5.55 -10.81 5.57
C VAL A 25 4.16 -11.42 5.36
N LEU A 26 3.60 -11.22 4.17
CA LEU A 26 2.24 -11.64 3.83
C LEU A 26 2.17 -13.10 3.36
N GLY A 27 3.31 -13.72 3.04
CA GLY A 27 3.40 -15.14 2.73
C GLY A 27 2.75 -15.53 1.39
N GLY A 28 2.76 -14.62 0.40
CA GLY A 28 2.26 -14.89 -0.94
C GLY A 28 2.70 -13.86 -1.97
N ASP A 29 2.36 -14.13 -3.23
CA ASP A 29 2.81 -13.32 -4.37
C ASP A 29 1.83 -12.19 -4.71
N PHE A 30 2.37 -11.05 -5.11
CA PHE A 30 1.57 -9.94 -5.63
C PHE A 30 1.23 -10.16 -7.10
N ARG A 31 0.02 -9.77 -7.48
CA ARG A 31 -0.39 -9.68 -8.88
C ARG A 31 0.02 -8.33 -9.43
N HIS A 32 0.85 -8.33 -10.47
CA HIS A 32 1.21 -7.12 -11.21
C HIS A 32 0.05 -6.70 -12.10
N ARG A 33 -0.36 -5.44 -12.00
CA ARG A 33 -1.45 -4.85 -12.78
C ARG A 33 -1.01 -3.51 -13.33
N ASN A 34 -1.63 -3.10 -14.43
CA ASN A 34 -1.43 -1.79 -15.02
C ASN A 34 -2.77 -1.07 -15.12
N SER A 35 -2.79 0.22 -14.75
CA SER A 35 -3.96 1.08 -14.84
C SER A 35 -3.52 2.53 -15.05
N SER A 36 -3.97 3.15 -16.13
CA SER A 36 -3.76 4.59 -16.36
C SER A 36 -4.36 5.44 -15.25
N TYR A 37 -5.45 4.99 -14.62
CA TYR A 37 -6.07 5.67 -13.47
C TYR A 37 -5.24 5.60 -12.18
N LYS A 38 -4.25 4.70 -12.11
CA LYS A 38 -3.34 4.55 -10.96
C LYS A 38 -1.89 4.90 -11.34
N GLY A 39 -1.69 5.67 -12.40
CA GLY A 39 -0.36 6.10 -12.83
C GLY A 39 0.51 5.00 -13.45
N GLY A 40 -0.12 3.92 -13.94
CA GLY A 40 0.56 2.81 -14.59
C GLY A 40 0.59 1.55 -13.73
N ASP A 41 1.78 1.03 -13.45
CA ASP A 41 1.96 -0.26 -12.79
C ASP A 41 1.69 -0.17 -11.27
N TYR A 42 0.97 -1.16 -10.76
CA TYR A 42 0.71 -1.36 -9.35
C TYR A 42 0.66 -2.85 -9.00
N LEU A 43 0.82 -3.15 -7.72
CA LEU A 43 0.81 -4.50 -7.18
C LEU A 43 -0.48 -4.72 -6.38
N LEU A 44 -1.08 -5.89 -6.52
CA LEU A 44 -2.31 -6.26 -5.81
C LEU A 44 -2.17 -7.60 -5.10
N PHE A 45 -2.45 -7.61 -3.80
CA PHE A 45 -2.52 -8.80 -2.97
C PHE A 45 -3.84 -8.84 -2.19
N SER A 46 -4.32 -10.05 -1.90
CA SER A 46 -5.53 -10.30 -1.11
C SER A 46 -5.47 -11.71 -0.54
N SER A 47 -5.92 -11.90 0.69
CA SER A 47 -5.92 -13.20 1.38
C SER A 47 -7.12 -13.31 2.34
N ALA A 48 -7.15 -14.35 3.18
CA ALA A 48 -8.17 -14.46 4.22
C ALA A 48 -7.89 -13.51 5.39
N GLU A 49 -6.62 -13.15 5.59
CA GLU A 49 -6.11 -12.34 6.70
C GLU A 49 -6.10 -10.84 6.38
N VAL A 50 -6.15 -10.48 5.10
CA VAL A 50 -6.28 -9.09 4.63
C VAL A 50 -7.11 -9.04 3.36
N GLN A 51 -8.14 -8.19 3.38
CA GLN A 51 -9.07 -8.09 2.25
C GLN A 51 -8.37 -7.61 0.98
N GLU A 52 -7.55 -6.57 1.08
CA GLU A 52 -6.80 -6.03 -0.06
C GLU A 52 -5.54 -5.30 0.40
N VAL A 53 -4.46 -5.48 -0.35
CA VAL A 53 -3.24 -4.67 -0.29
C VAL A 53 -2.92 -4.18 -1.70
N THR A 54 -2.87 -2.87 -1.89
CA THR A 54 -2.42 -2.25 -3.14
C THR A 54 -1.11 -1.51 -2.91
N VAL A 55 -0.11 -1.73 -3.75
CA VAL A 55 1.16 -0.99 -3.75
C VAL A 55 1.28 -0.22 -5.05
N GLU A 56 1.42 1.10 -4.97
CA GLU A 56 1.53 1.97 -6.14
C GLU A 56 2.45 3.15 -5.90
N ARG A 57 2.91 3.78 -6.98
CA ARG A 57 3.69 5.01 -6.86
C ARG A 57 2.78 6.16 -6.44
N ASN A 58 3.30 7.10 -5.66
CA ASN A 58 2.64 8.39 -5.46
C ASN A 58 2.84 9.24 -6.73
N TRP A 59 2.09 8.90 -7.77
CA TRP A 59 2.22 9.49 -9.09
C TRP A 59 1.47 10.82 -9.16
N ILE A 60 1.89 11.66 -10.10
CA ILE A 60 1.24 12.94 -10.40
C ILE A 60 0.27 12.71 -11.55
N ASP A 61 -0.99 13.08 -11.35
CA ASP A 61 -2.04 12.99 -12.36
C ASP A 61 -1.93 14.04 -13.49
N ASP A 62 -2.86 13.99 -14.43
CA ASP A 62 -2.92 14.93 -15.56
C ASP A 62 -3.26 16.36 -15.14
N GLU A 63 -3.77 16.55 -13.92
CA GLU A 63 -4.04 17.85 -13.31
C GLU A 63 -2.87 18.37 -12.47
N GLY A 64 -1.81 17.57 -12.29
CA GLY A 64 -0.62 17.95 -11.54
C GLY A 64 -0.69 17.63 -10.05
N TYR A 65 -1.66 16.83 -9.62
CA TYR A 65 -1.85 16.44 -8.22
C TYR A 65 -1.28 15.05 -7.95
N LEU A 66 -0.65 14.90 -6.78
CA LEU A 66 -0.25 13.59 -6.29
C LEU A 66 -1.48 12.76 -5.89
N ALA A 67 -1.38 11.45 -6.04
CA ALA A 67 -2.39 10.52 -5.51
C ALA A 67 -2.65 10.74 -4.01
N GLU A 68 -1.59 11.03 -3.24
CA GLU A 68 -1.68 11.47 -1.84
C GLU A 68 -0.93 12.79 -1.64
N PRO A 69 -1.60 13.95 -1.81
CA PRO A 69 -0.99 15.28 -1.70
C PRO A 69 -0.48 15.61 -0.31
N ASP A 70 -1.05 15.00 0.74
CA ASP A 70 -0.64 15.19 2.13
C ASP A 70 0.71 14.52 2.43
N PHE A 71 1.20 13.65 1.53
CA PHE A 71 2.38 12.81 1.73
C PHE A 71 3.36 12.86 0.54
N PRO A 72 3.82 14.07 0.12
CA PRO A 72 4.60 14.23 -1.10
C PRO A 72 6.01 13.63 -1.05
N GLU A 73 6.56 13.37 0.13
CA GLU A 73 7.88 12.75 0.31
C GLU A 73 7.86 11.22 0.22
N TRP A 74 6.67 10.61 0.12
CA TRP A 74 6.46 9.17 0.07
C TRP A 74 6.20 8.73 -1.36
N GLN A 75 7.23 8.18 -2.01
CA GLN A 75 7.22 7.88 -3.44
C GLN A 75 6.44 6.62 -3.79
N VAL A 76 6.26 5.71 -2.82
CA VAL A 76 5.43 4.51 -2.95
C VAL A 76 4.47 4.44 -1.77
N LEU A 77 3.22 4.11 -2.09
CA LEU A 77 2.10 4.04 -1.16
C LEU A 77 1.60 2.60 -1.08
N VAL A 78 1.26 2.17 0.13
CA VAL A 78 0.69 0.86 0.41
C VAL A 78 -0.67 1.05 1.09
N TYR A 79 -1.73 0.77 0.35
CA TYR A 79 -3.10 0.79 0.84
C TYR A 79 -3.47 -0.58 1.36
N VAL A 80 -3.96 -0.66 2.60
CA VAL A 80 -4.30 -1.92 3.26
C VAL A 80 -5.72 -1.84 3.80
N THR A 81 -6.59 -2.74 3.33
CA THR A 81 -8.00 -2.80 3.70
C THR A 81 -8.24 -4.00 4.61
N ASN A 82 -8.81 -3.75 5.79
CA ASN A 82 -9.24 -4.76 6.76
C ASN A 82 -8.19 -5.86 7.04
N PRO A 83 -6.95 -5.52 7.42
CA PRO A 83 -6.02 -6.53 7.92
C PRO A 83 -6.51 -7.07 9.26
N ASP A 84 -6.26 -8.34 9.54
CA ASP A 84 -6.35 -8.87 10.90
C ASP A 84 -5.23 -8.29 11.79
N ASN A 85 -5.31 -8.53 13.10
CA ASN A 85 -4.36 -7.92 14.04
C ASN A 85 -2.93 -8.43 13.84
N ARG A 86 -2.76 -9.68 13.38
CA ARG A 86 -1.43 -10.27 13.17
C ARG A 86 -0.77 -9.66 11.93
N THR A 87 -1.51 -9.55 10.84
CA THR A 87 -1.07 -8.96 9.57
C THR A 87 -0.75 -7.49 9.76
N LEU A 88 -1.60 -6.76 10.50
CA LEU A 88 -1.33 -5.36 10.83
C LEU A 88 -0.01 -5.19 11.60
N ALA A 89 0.21 -5.98 12.65
CA ALA A 89 1.45 -5.91 13.42
C ALA A 89 2.67 -6.21 12.54
N ALA A 90 2.58 -7.24 11.69
CA ALA A 90 3.68 -7.61 10.81
C ALA A 90 3.97 -6.53 9.75
N LEU A 91 2.95 -5.84 9.23
CA LEU A 91 3.10 -4.69 8.33
C LEU A 91 3.75 -3.48 9.03
N GLN A 92 3.39 -3.22 10.28
CA GLN A 92 3.98 -2.15 11.10
C GLN A 92 5.46 -2.42 11.44
N ASP A 93 5.86 -3.69 11.48
CA ASP A 93 7.25 -4.11 11.71
C ASP A 93 8.13 -4.09 10.45
N VAL A 94 7.56 -3.81 9.26
CA VAL A 94 8.34 -3.69 8.02
C VAL A 94 9.21 -2.43 8.07
N ALA A 95 10.53 -2.63 8.21
CA ALA A 95 11.48 -1.55 8.45
C ALA A 95 11.49 -0.41 7.40
N ILE A 96 11.12 -0.70 6.15
CA ILE A 96 11.10 0.31 5.08
C ILE A 96 9.78 1.08 5.02
N LEU A 97 8.73 0.60 5.70
CA LEU A 97 7.42 1.21 5.69
C LEU A 97 7.20 2.10 6.92
N SER A 98 6.39 3.12 6.76
CA SER A 98 5.89 3.92 7.86
C SER A 98 4.38 4.07 7.71
N GLN A 99 3.63 3.84 8.80
CA GLN A 99 2.20 4.09 8.78
C GLN A 99 1.94 5.60 8.75
N LEU A 100 1.19 6.05 7.75
CA LEU A 100 0.88 7.46 7.51
C LEU A 100 -0.51 7.82 8.02
N ARG A 101 -1.49 6.93 7.81
CA ARG A 101 -2.90 7.21 8.13
C ARG A 101 -3.67 5.93 8.46
N LEU A 102 -4.68 6.09 9.32
CA LEU A 102 -5.75 5.13 9.57
C LEU A 102 -7.08 5.84 9.34
N THR A 103 -8.00 5.19 8.63
CA THR A 103 -9.38 5.64 8.45
C THR A 103 -10.34 4.51 8.82
N GLU A 104 -11.37 4.84 9.59
CA GLU A 104 -12.41 3.90 10.03
C GLU A 104 -13.76 4.36 9.47
N LEU A 105 -14.50 3.46 8.82
CA LEU A 105 -15.82 3.72 8.23
C LEU A 105 -16.83 2.69 8.74
N ASP A 106 -18.01 3.12 9.19
CA ASP A 106 -19.05 2.28 9.81
C ASP A 106 -19.88 1.41 8.85
#